data_AF-A0A318S345-F1
#
_entry.id   AF-A0A318S345-F1
#
_cell.length_a   1.000
_cell.length_b   1.000
_cell.length_c   1.000
_cell.angle_alpha   90.00
_cell.angle_beta   90.00
_cell.angle_gamma   90.00
#
_symmetry.space_group_name_H-M   'P 1'
#
loop_
_entity.id
_entity.type
_entity.pdbx_description
1 polymer ?
#
loop_
_entity_poly.entity_id
_entity_poly.type
_entity_poly.pdbx_seq_one_letter_code
_entity_poly.pdbx_strand_id
1 'polypeptide(L)'
;MTQTAQTTTVPAIPTALRAGLIAGVVAAIVANAWYYASVAVTGRAYEELNLLSITVTAILPALIGALLYQRLARRVTNATLIFRAVGVTFAVLSTLPQFIQPLHEGFALATAPLHIIVGVIVVWLIPLLAPSGRHAK
;
A
#
# COMPACT_ATOMS: atom_id res chain seq x y z
N MET A 1 -35.62 -26.05 -1.50
CA MET A 1 -34.70 -24.98 -1.05
C MET A 1 -33.68 -24.76 -2.16
N THR A 2 -33.81 -23.66 -2.91
CA THR A 2 -32.98 -23.38 -4.09
C THR A 2 -31.73 -22.63 -3.64
N GLN A 3 -30.58 -23.30 -3.64
CA GLN A 3 -29.30 -22.70 -3.26
C GLN A 3 -28.86 -21.74 -4.37
N THR A 4 -29.01 -20.44 -4.16
CA THR A 4 -28.49 -19.41 -5.07
C THR A 4 -26.97 -19.52 -5.10
N ALA A 5 -26.42 -19.93 -6.25
CA ALA A 5 -24.99 -19.99 -6.46
C ALA A 5 -24.38 -18.58 -6.27
N GLN A 6 -23.66 -18.37 -5.17
CA GLN A 6 -22.86 -17.17 -4.99
C GLN A 6 -21.72 -17.19 -6.01
N THR A 7 -21.87 -16.42 -7.08
CA THR A 7 -20.83 -16.21 -8.08
C THR A 7 -19.65 -15.51 -7.41
N THR A 8 -18.54 -16.22 -7.30
CA THR A 8 -17.26 -15.70 -6.82
C THR A 8 -16.75 -14.64 -7.79
N THR A 9 -16.94 -13.35 -7.49
CA THR A 9 -16.50 -12.27 -8.38
C THR A 9 -15.05 -11.91 -8.09
N VAL A 10 -14.16 -12.28 -9.01
CA VAL A 10 -12.82 -11.70 -9.07
C VAL A 10 -12.96 -10.24 -9.52
N PRO A 11 -12.26 -9.28 -8.89
CA PRO A 11 -12.34 -7.89 -9.32
C PRO A 11 -11.86 -7.71 -10.78
N ALA A 12 -12.62 -6.93 -11.55
CA ALA A 12 -12.22 -6.51 -12.88
C ALA A 12 -10.99 -5.59 -12.80
N ILE A 13 -10.21 -5.50 -13.89
CA ILE A 13 -9.02 -4.63 -13.94
C ILE A 13 -9.35 -3.17 -13.60
N PRO A 14 -10.43 -2.56 -14.15
CA PRO A 14 -10.79 -1.19 -13.79
C PRO A 14 -11.12 -1.01 -12.30
N THR A 15 -11.78 -1.99 -11.69
CA THR A 15 -12.07 -2.00 -10.25
C THR A 15 -10.78 -2.04 -9.42
N ALA A 16 -9.83 -2.89 -9.81
CA ALA A 16 -8.53 -2.97 -9.16
C ALA A 16 -7.73 -1.66 -9.29
N LEU A 17 -7.66 -1.08 -10.50
CA LEU A 17 -6.98 0.20 -10.72
C LEU A 17 -7.61 1.34 -9.92
N ARG A 18 -8.95 1.39 -9.86
CA ARG A 18 -9.67 2.36 -9.01
C ARG A 18 -9.33 2.17 -7.53
N ALA A 19 -9.30 0.93 -7.04
CA ALA A 19 -8.91 0.63 -5.66
C ALA A 19 -7.47 1.05 -5.37
N GLY A 20 -6.53 0.76 -6.27
CA GLY A 20 -5.13 1.18 -6.17
C GLY A 20 -4.96 2.69 -6.17
N LEU A 21 -5.69 3.40 -7.04
CA LEU A 21 -5.66 4.87 -7.09
C LEU A 21 -6.19 5.50 -5.80
N ILE A 22 -7.35 5.04 -5.32
CA ILE A 22 -7.93 5.55 -4.06
C ILE A 22 -6.98 5.27 -2.89
N ALA A 23 -6.49 4.03 -2.76
CA ALA A 23 -5.55 3.67 -1.71
C ALA A 23 -4.25 4.49 -1.78
N GLY A 24 -3.71 4.70 -2.99
CA GLY A 24 -2.52 5.50 -3.23
C GLY A 24 -2.70 6.98 -2.89
N VAL A 25 -3.84 7.58 -3.24
CA VAL A 25 -4.16 8.98 -2.88
C VAL A 25 -4.32 9.12 -1.36
N VAL A 26 -5.04 8.22 -0.71
CA VAL A 26 -5.16 8.21 0.76
C VAL A 26 -3.78 8.07 1.41
N ALA A 27 -2.95 7.16 0.91
CA ALA A 27 -1.59 6.96 1.39
C ALA A 27 -0.73 8.21 1.20
N ALA A 28 -0.80 8.86 0.03
CA ALA A 28 -0.07 10.09 -0.27
C ALA A 28 -0.45 11.23 0.68
N ILE A 29 -1.74 11.41 0.96
CA ILE A 29 -2.22 12.46 1.89
C ILE A 29 -1.64 12.22 3.29
N VAL A 30 -1.78 11.01 3.82
CA VAL A 30 -1.32 10.68 5.18
C VAL A 30 0.21 10.73 5.27
N ALA A 31 0.92 10.23 4.26
CA ALA A 31 2.37 10.27 4.18
C ALA A 31 2.92 11.70 4.14
N ASN A 32 2.32 12.59 3.34
CA ASN A 32 2.71 14.00 3.30
C ASN A 32 2.41 14.70 4.62
N ALA A 33 1.24 14.46 5.22
CA ALA A 33 0.91 15.02 6.52
C ALA A 33 1.92 14.60 7.59
N TRP A 34 2.32 13.32 7.60
CA TRP A 34 3.38 12.81 8.46
C TRP A 34 4.71 13.52 8.21
N TYR A 35 5.13 13.64 6.94
CA TYR A 35 6.40 14.30 6.61
C TYR A 35 6.45 15.74 7.13
N TYR A 36 5.42 16.54 6.85
CA TYR A 36 5.38 17.92 7.32
C TYR A 36 5.34 18.03 8.85
N ALA A 37 4.62 17.11 9.53
CA ALA A 37 4.66 17.04 10.99
C ALA A 37 6.07 16.69 11.50
N SER A 38 6.77 15.75 10.85
CA SER A 38 8.13 15.36 11.22
C SER A 38 9.14 16.50 11.04
N VAL A 39 9.00 17.28 9.96
CA VAL A 39 9.83 18.47 9.71
C VAL A 39 9.56 19.51 10.80
N ALA A 40 8.30 19.75 11.16
CA ALA A 40 7.93 20.70 12.20
C ALA A 40 8.48 20.34 13.59
N VAL A 41 8.57 19.04 13.91
CA VAL A 41 9.08 18.55 15.20
C VAL A 41 10.61 18.48 15.24
N THR A 42 11.24 18.05 14.15
CA THR A 42 12.69 17.75 14.13
C THR A 42 13.54 18.88 13.56
N GLY A 43 12.95 19.81 12.81
CA GLY A 43 13.67 20.83 12.05
C GLY A 43 14.48 20.28 10.86
N ARG A 44 14.37 18.98 10.54
CA ARG A 44 15.10 18.34 9.45
C ARG A 44 14.22 18.21 8.22
N ALA A 45 14.62 18.88 7.14
CA ALA A 45 14.02 18.73 5.82
C ALA A 45 15.03 18.07 4.87
N TYR A 46 14.54 17.21 3.98
CA TYR A 46 15.36 16.50 2.99
C TYR A 46 14.82 16.80 1.59
N GLU A 47 15.70 17.11 0.65
CA GLU A 47 15.31 17.53 -0.71
C GLU A 47 14.57 16.41 -1.47
N GLU A 48 14.96 15.17 -1.21
CA GLU A 48 14.37 13.95 -1.78
C GLU A 48 12.96 13.67 -1.24
N LEU A 49 12.60 14.26 -0.09
CA LEU A 49 11.28 14.14 0.52
C LEU A 49 10.52 15.45 0.30
N ASN A 50 9.84 15.52 -0.84
CA ASN A 50 8.95 16.62 -1.18
C ASN A 50 7.55 16.13 -1.56
N LEU A 51 6.59 17.05 -1.60
CA LEU A 51 5.18 16.75 -1.85
C LEU A 51 4.97 15.82 -3.06
N LEU A 52 5.66 16.13 -4.16
CA LEU A 52 5.52 15.40 -5.41
C LEU A 52 6.13 13.99 -5.31
N SER A 53 7.38 13.90 -4.83
CA SER A 53 8.08 12.62 -4.67
C SER A 53 7.28 11.64 -3.82
N ILE A 54 6.82 12.05 -2.63
CA ILE A 54 6.04 11.23 -1.69
C ILE A 54 4.74 10.79 -2.34
N THR A 55 4.07 11.69 -3.06
CA THR A 55 2.81 11.40 -3.76
C THR A 55 2.99 10.35 -4.85
N VAL A 56 4.00 10.52 -5.70
CA VAL A 56 4.29 9.58 -6.80
C VAL A 56 4.69 8.22 -6.23
N THR A 57 5.53 8.19 -5.20
CA THR A 57 5.99 6.95 -4.55
C THR A 57 4.91 6.27 -3.72
N ALA A 58 3.82 6.94 -3.36
CA ALA A 58 2.66 6.32 -2.74
C ALA A 58 1.69 5.74 -3.78
N ILE A 59 1.42 6.48 -4.86
CA ILE A 59 0.44 6.10 -5.88
C ILE A 59 0.94 4.96 -6.77
N LEU A 60 2.16 5.04 -7.30
CA LEU A 60 2.66 4.04 -8.26
C LEU A 60 2.70 2.62 -7.64
N PRO A 61 3.28 2.41 -6.45
CA PRO A 61 3.26 1.09 -5.82
C PRO A 61 1.85 0.62 -5.47
N ALA A 62 0.92 1.52 -5.11
CA ALA A 62 -0.47 1.15 -4.84
C ALA A 62 -1.18 0.62 -6.09
N LEU A 63 -0.96 1.24 -7.25
CA LEU A 63 -1.48 0.76 -8.54
C LEU A 63 -0.92 -0.61 -8.91
N ILE A 64 0.41 -0.79 -8.76
CA ILE A 64 1.07 -2.07 -9.00
C ILE A 64 0.52 -3.14 -8.04
N GLY A 65 0.44 -2.81 -6.75
CA GLY A 65 -0.11 -3.68 -5.71
C GLY A 65 -1.54 -4.12 -6.02
N ALA A 66 -2.38 -3.21 -6.53
CA ALA A 66 -3.76 -3.54 -6.88
C ALA A 66 -3.86 -4.53 -8.05
N LEU A 67 -3.00 -4.37 -9.07
CA LEU A 67 -2.92 -5.33 -10.18
C LEU A 67 -2.40 -6.70 -9.70
N LEU A 68 -1.39 -6.71 -8.82
CA LEU A 68 -0.86 -7.94 -8.23
C LEU A 68 -1.92 -8.66 -7.40
N TYR A 69 -2.65 -7.93 -6.55
CA TYR A 69 -3.75 -8.48 -5.77
C TYR A 69 -4.86 -9.06 -6.67
N GLN A 70 -5.24 -8.34 -7.74
CA GLN A 70 -6.23 -8.82 -8.69
C GLN A 70 -5.79 -10.11 -9.39
N ARG A 71 -4.53 -10.19 -9.80
CA ARG A 71 -3.96 -11.41 -10.40
C ARG A 71 -3.90 -12.56 -9.40
N LEU A 72 -3.61 -12.26 -8.13
CA LEU A 72 -3.59 -13.24 -7.04
C LEU A 72 -5.00 -13.77 -6.77
N ALA A 73 -6.00 -12.89 -6.71
CA ALA A 73 -7.42 -13.23 -6.51
C ALA A 73 -7.99 -14.18 -7.59
N ARG A 74 -7.43 -14.18 -8.81
CA ARG A 74 -7.77 -15.15 -9.86
C ARG A 74 -7.27 -16.56 -9.57
N ARG A 75 -6.16 -16.67 -8.84
CA ARG A 75 -5.40 -17.91 -8.72
C ARG A 75 -5.71 -18.66 -7.42
N VAL A 76 -5.93 -17.94 -6.32
CA VAL A 76 -6.04 -18.55 -4.98
C VAL A 76 -7.30 -18.08 -4.25
N THR A 77 -7.78 -18.89 -3.29
CA THR A 77 -8.98 -18.58 -2.48
C THR A 77 -8.69 -17.59 -1.36
N ASN A 78 -7.49 -17.66 -0.79
CA ASN A 78 -7.01 -16.84 0.34
C ASN A 78 -6.19 -15.61 -0.11
N ALA A 79 -6.53 -15.01 -1.26
CA ALA A 79 -5.75 -13.94 -1.88
C ALA A 79 -5.57 -12.72 -0.96
N THR A 80 -6.61 -12.34 -0.21
CA THR A 80 -6.53 -11.24 0.77
C THR A 80 -5.51 -11.51 1.86
N LEU A 81 -5.48 -12.73 2.42
CA LEU A 81 -4.54 -13.09 3.48
C LEU A 81 -3.11 -13.08 2.95
N ILE A 82 -2.88 -13.71 1.79
CA ILE A 82 -1.55 -13.76 1.16
C ILE A 82 -1.08 -12.35 0.80
N PHE A 83 -1.94 -11.53 0.19
CA PHE A 83 -1.60 -10.15 -0.15
C PHE A 83 -1.24 -9.32 1.08
N ARG A 84 -1.97 -9.50 2.18
CA ARG A 84 -1.66 -8.83 3.45
C ARG A 84 -0.33 -9.29 4.03
N ALA A 85 -0.10 -10.59 4.11
CA ALA A 85 1.15 -11.13 4.64
C ALA A 85 2.37 -10.67 3.82
N VAL A 86 2.30 -10.81 2.49
CA VAL A 86 3.38 -10.38 1.59
C VAL A 86 3.55 -8.86 1.63
N GLY A 87 2.45 -8.10 1.61
CA GLY A 87 2.48 -6.65 1.62
C GLY A 87 3.05 -6.06 2.91
N VAL A 88 2.67 -6.58 4.07
CA VAL A 88 3.26 -6.19 5.37
C VAL A 88 4.76 -6.52 5.39
N THR A 89 5.14 -7.73 4.95
CA THR A 89 6.54 -8.14 4.89
C THR A 89 7.33 -7.20 3.97
N PHE A 90 6.81 -6.89 2.79
CA PHE A 90 7.43 -5.97 1.84
C PHE A 90 7.56 -4.56 2.42
N ALA A 91 6.53 -4.04 3.09
CA ALA A 91 6.58 -2.73 3.72
C ALA A 91 7.69 -2.65 4.78
N VAL A 92 7.80 -3.67 5.66
CA VAL A 92 8.88 -3.74 6.66
C VAL A 92 10.25 -3.86 5.99
N LEU A 93 10.44 -4.78 5.06
CA LEU A 93 11.70 -4.97 4.35
C LEU A 93 12.13 -3.73 3.57
N SER A 94 11.18 -2.96 3.04
CA SER A 94 11.47 -1.72 2.31
C SER A 94 12.08 -0.62 3.18
N THR A 95 12.00 -0.74 4.52
CA THR A 95 12.66 0.20 5.44
C THR A 95 14.13 -0.14 5.67
N LEU A 96 14.56 -1.39 5.48
CA LEU A 96 15.92 -1.84 5.79
C LEU A 96 17.02 -1.03 5.08
N PRO A 97 16.91 -0.68 3.77
CA PRO A 97 17.93 0.12 3.11
C PRO A 97 18.20 1.45 3.81
N GLN A 98 17.16 2.05 4.41
CA GLN A 98 17.26 3.33 5.09
C GLN A 98 18.11 3.25 6.37
N PHE A 99 18.13 2.10 7.04
CA PHE A 99 18.92 1.88 8.24
C PHE A 99 20.33 1.37 7.95
N ILE A 100 20.52 0.65 6.85
CA ILE A 100 21.82 0.06 6.48
C ILE A 100 22.71 1.10 5.78
N GLN A 101 22.13 1.89 4.87
CA GLN A 101 22.82 2.91 4.08
C GLN A 101 21.93 4.16 3.97
N PRO A 102 21.77 4.93 5.06
CA PRO A 102 20.99 6.17 5.02
C PRO A 102 21.64 7.17 4.07
N LEU A 103 20.83 7.88 3.28
CA LEU A 103 21.32 8.97 2.41
C LEU A 103 21.87 10.14 3.25
N HIS A 104 21.19 10.47 4.34
CA HIS A 104 21.54 11.56 5.25
C HIS A 104 21.41 11.13 6.70
N GLU A 105 22.07 11.85 7.61
CA GLU A 105 21.90 11.64 9.04
C GLU A 105 20.44 11.88 9.45
N GLY A 106 19.84 10.92 10.16
CA GLY A 106 18.44 11.00 10.58
C GLY A 106 17.41 10.76 9.48
N PHE A 107 17.83 10.50 8.23
CA PHE A 107 16.93 10.25 7.10
C PHE A 107 15.99 9.06 7.36
N ALA A 108 16.54 7.98 7.92
CA ALA A 108 15.78 6.78 8.25
C ALA A 108 14.58 7.04 9.17
N LEU A 109 14.71 7.99 10.11
CA LEU A 109 13.63 8.36 11.03
C LEU A 109 12.49 9.10 10.33
N ALA A 110 12.79 9.82 9.25
CA ALA A 110 11.78 10.47 8.43
C ALA A 110 11.16 9.50 7.41
N THR A 111 11.96 8.65 6.77
CA THR A 111 11.52 7.78 5.68
C THR A 111 10.88 6.48 6.12
N ALA A 112 11.42 5.77 7.12
CA ALA A 112 10.87 4.48 7.52
C ALA A 112 9.39 4.55 7.92
N PRO A 113 8.91 5.54 8.68
CA PRO A 113 7.49 5.68 8.95
C PRO A 113 6.65 5.89 7.68
N LEU A 114 7.14 6.62 6.67
CA LEU A 114 6.44 6.81 5.40
C LEU A 114 6.19 5.47 4.71
N HIS A 115 7.20 4.60 4.65
CA HIS A 115 7.07 3.27 4.07
C HIS A 115 6.02 2.42 4.79
N ILE A 116 5.98 2.47 6.13
CA ILE A 116 5.01 1.73 6.93
C ILE A 116 3.60 2.30 6.74
N ILE A 117 3.43 3.63 6.80
CA ILE A 117 2.14 4.30 6.59
C ILE A 117 1.56 3.93 5.22
N VAL A 118 2.36 4.10 4.16
CA VAL A 118 1.94 3.77 2.79
C VAL A 118 1.61 2.28 2.69
N GLY A 119 2.50 1.41 3.18
CA GLY A 119 2.31 -0.03 3.17
C GLY A 119 1.02 -0.47 3.85
N VAL A 120 0.76 0.01 5.08
CA VAL A 120 -0.45 -0.33 5.85
C VAL A 120 -1.71 0.19 5.15
N ILE A 121 -1.71 1.43 4.69
CA ILE A 121 -2.89 1.99 4.00
C ILE A 121 -3.20 1.14 2.74
N VAL A 122 -2.21 0.92 1.90
CA VAL A 122 -2.37 0.19 0.63
C VAL A 122 -2.80 -1.26 0.86
N VAL A 123 -2.16 -1.96 1.80
CA VAL A 123 -2.40 -3.39 2.06
C VAL A 123 -3.82 -3.65 2.60
N TRP A 124 -4.40 -2.71 3.33
CA TRP A 124 -5.75 -2.85 3.88
C TRP A 124 -6.83 -2.31 2.94
N LEU A 125 -6.61 -1.15 2.31
CA LEU A 125 -7.62 -0.52 1.45
C LEU A 125 -7.84 -1.26 0.13
N ILE A 126 -6.80 -1.82 -0.50
CA ILE A 126 -6.97 -2.50 -1.80
C ILE A 126 -7.94 -3.68 -1.71
N PRO A 127 -7.77 -4.66 -0.80
CA PRO A 127 -8.73 -5.77 -0.68
C PRO A 127 -10.11 -5.32 -0.20
N LEU A 128 -10.19 -4.22 0.56
CA LEU A 128 -11.46 -3.64 1.02
C LEU A 128 -12.25 -3.03 -0.15
N LEU A 129 -11.58 -2.29 -1.02
CA LEU A 129 -12.18 -1.58 -2.15
C LEU A 129 -12.37 -2.47 -3.40
N ALA A 130 -11.61 -3.56 -3.49
CA ALA A 130 -11.76 -4.59 -4.52
C ALA A 130 -11.88 -5.98 -3.87
N PRO A 131 -12.99 -6.31 -3.19
CA PRO A 131 -13.14 -7.60 -2.53
C PRO A 131 -12.95 -8.77 -3.49
N SER A 132 -12.28 -9.83 -3.04
CA SER A 132 -12.25 -11.11 -3.75
C SER A 132 -13.06 -12.13 -2.95
N GLY A 133 -14.24 -12.48 -3.47
CA GLY A 133 -15.10 -13.49 -2.86
C GLY A 133 -14.71 -14.88 -3.32
N ARG A 134 -13.84 -15.57 -2.60
CA ARG A 134 -13.70 -17.04 -2.67
C ARG A 134 -13.80 -17.59 -1.25
N HIS A 135 -15.01 -17.64 -0.72
CA HIS A 135 -15.27 -18.44 0.47
C HIS A 135 -15.07 -19.91 0.08
N ALA A 136 -14.08 -20.55 0.68
CA ALA A 136 -13.95 -22.00 0.59
C ALA A 136 -15.24 -22.62 1.16
N LYS A 137 -15.86 -23.52 0.40
CA LYS A 137 -16.91 -24.40 0.89
C LYS A 137 -16.32 -25.38 1.89
#